data_AF-A0AAI9ZJ04-F1
#
_entry.id   AF-A0AAI9ZJ04-F1
#
_cell.length_a   1.000
_cell.length_b   1.000
_cell.length_c   1.000
_cell.angle_alpha   90.00
_cell.angle_beta   90.00
_cell.angle_gamma   90.00
#
_symmetry.space_group_name_H-M   'P 1'
#
loop_
_entity.id
_entity.type
_entity.pdbx_description
1 polymer ?
#
loop_
_entity_poly.entity_id
_entity_poly.type
_entity_poly.pdbx_seq_one_letter_code
_entity_poly.pdbx_strand_id
1 'polypeptide(L)'
;VSFDDRGDLTLKVGNLEDGDVFEFVICSRALARASPVFRAMLFGGFSESKPEGEAWVVKLPEDRPAPFSILLKIIHGCFCEVPQSLTLEDIYQLLVVTNKYDMLSLASTWFAPYRNLKARDGNEKLLWMAWELGDQGAFNGMARDLVVTSEVNKEGQLLDSRGIPFNTYECFDANGLLDRFLNREVTEQL
;
A
#
# COMPACT_ATOMS: atom_id res chain seq x y z
N VAL A 1 16.13 2.42 13.80
CA VAL A 1 15.67 1.16 14.42
C VAL A 1 16.38 0.00 13.74
N SER A 2 16.91 -0.96 14.49
CA SER A 2 17.54 -2.16 13.91
C SER A 2 16.59 -3.34 13.99
N PHE A 3 16.35 -4.02 12.87
CA PHE A 3 15.56 -5.26 12.81
C PHE A 3 16.42 -6.51 12.64
N ASP A 4 17.71 -6.35 12.37
CA ASP A 4 18.67 -7.44 12.25
C ASP A 4 20.03 -6.95 12.77
N ASP A 5 20.58 -7.63 13.78
CA ASP A 5 21.91 -7.32 14.35
C ASP A 5 23.05 -7.46 13.33
N ARG A 6 22.80 -8.20 12.24
CA ARG A 6 23.70 -8.36 11.09
C ARG A 6 23.15 -7.69 9.84
N GLY A 7 22.27 -6.70 10.00
CA GLY A 7 21.69 -5.94 8.90
C GLY A 7 22.78 -5.33 8.00
N ASP A 8 22.57 -5.44 6.70
CA ASP A 8 23.53 -5.04 5.66
C ASP A 8 23.02 -3.92 4.76
N LEU A 9 21.79 -3.44 5.01
CA LEU A 9 21.11 -2.38 4.28
C LEU A 9 20.39 -1.44 5.25
N THR A 10 20.56 -0.14 5.05
CA THR A 10 19.79 0.90 5.73
C THR A 10 18.73 1.48 4.79
N LEU A 11 17.46 1.36 5.17
CA LEU A 11 16.36 2.04 4.49
C LEU A 11 16.08 3.38 5.18
N LYS A 12 16.03 4.48 4.42
CA LYS A 12 15.54 5.78 4.87
C LYS A 12 14.14 5.98 4.32
N VAL A 13 13.13 5.83 5.18
CA VAL A 13 11.72 5.84 4.81
C VAL A 13 11.09 7.15 5.26
N GLY A 14 10.26 7.75 4.40
CA GLY A 14 9.58 9.02 4.64
C GLY A 14 10.26 10.20 3.95
N ASN A 15 9.53 11.31 3.86
CA ASN A 15 9.96 12.50 3.15
C ASN A 15 10.67 13.49 4.09
N LEU A 16 11.83 13.98 3.66
CA LEU A 16 12.61 15.00 4.39
C LEU A 16 11.86 16.33 4.49
N GLU A 17 11.03 16.67 3.50
CA GLU A 17 10.27 17.92 3.47
C GLU A 17 9.15 17.93 4.52
N ASP A 18 8.60 16.75 4.84
CA ASP A 18 7.54 16.57 5.83
C ASP A 18 8.08 16.35 7.26
N GLY A 19 9.42 16.25 7.41
CA GLY A 19 10.11 16.17 8.71
C GLY A 19 10.22 14.77 9.34
N ASP A 20 9.64 13.73 8.74
CA ASP A 20 9.53 12.39 9.32
C ASP A 20 10.32 11.33 8.50
N VAL A 21 11.65 11.37 8.56
CA VAL A 21 12.50 10.32 7.99
C VAL A 21 12.98 9.35 9.06
N PHE A 22 12.69 8.07 8.86
CA PHE A 22 13.08 7.00 9.76
C PHE A 22 14.11 6.09 9.11
N GLU A 23 15.16 5.77 9.86
CA GLU A 23 16.20 4.85 9.42
C GLU A 23 15.97 3.45 9.99
N PHE A 24 15.93 2.47 9.10
CA PHE A 24 15.76 1.06 9.42
C PHE A 24 16.97 0.26 8.95
N VAL A 25 17.67 -0.38 9.87
CA VAL A 25 18.77 -1.30 9.56
C VAL A 25 18.18 -2.71 9.45
N ILE A 26 18.30 -3.31 8.27
CA ILE A 26 17.61 -4.55 7.90
C ILE A 26 18.54 -5.49 7.12
N CYS A 27 18.11 -6.76 7.00
CA CYS A 27 18.75 -7.74 6.11
C CYS A 27 18.14 -7.69 4.71
N SER A 28 18.94 -7.25 3.73
CA SER A 28 18.59 -7.08 2.32
C SER A 28 18.01 -8.36 1.71
N ARG A 29 18.57 -9.52 2.07
CA ARG A 29 18.12 -10.83 1.59
C ARG A 29 16.77 -11.25 2.17
N ALA A 30 16.43 -10.85 3.39
CA ALA A 30 15.11 -11.11 3.94
C ALA A 30 14.05 -10.29 3.21
N LEU A 31 14.33 -9.01 2.98
CA LEU A 31 13.47 -8.11 2.21
C LEU A 31 13.26 -8.58 0.77
N ALA A 32 14.32 -8.97 0.07
CA ALA A 32 14.22 -9.50 -1.30
C ALA A 32 13.58 -10.89 -1.40
N ARG A 33 13.56 -11.69 -0.33
CA ARG A 33 12.75 -12.91 -0.30
C ARG A 33 11.27 -12.57 -0.17
N ALA A 34 10.95 -11.60 0.66
CA ALA A 34 9.59 -11.16 0.94
C ALA A 34 8.92 -10.43 -0.24
N SER A 35 9.68 -9.61 -0.97
CA SER A 35 9.15 -8.78 -2.06
C SER A 35 9.91 -9.01 -3.37
N PRO A 36 9.22 -9.37 -4.47
CA PRO A 36 9.83 -9.42 -5.79
C PRO A 36 10.24 -8.04 -6.29
N VAL A 37 9.51 -6.98 -5.90
CA VAL A 37 9.85 -5.58 -6.23
C VAL A 37 11.19 -5.20 -5.60
N PHE A 38 11.38 -5.44 -4.29
CA PHE A 38 12.67 -5.18 -3.64
C PHE A 38 13.77 -6.10 -4.15
N ARG A 39 13.46 -7.34 -4.55
CA ARG A 39 14.45 -8.21 -5.18
C ARG A 39 15.00 -7.60 -6.46
N ALA A 40 14.11 -7.11 -7.33
CA ALA A 40 14.50 -6.43 -8.55
C ALA A 40 15.26 -5.15 -8.24
N MET A 41 14.75 -4.30 -7.35
CA MET A 41 15.36 -3.03 -6.97
C MET A 41 16.79 -3.19 -6.40
N LEU A 42 16.99 -4.12 -5.46
CA LEU A 42 18.24 -4.27 -4.72
C LEU A 42 19.29 -5.14 -5.44
N PHE A 43 18.87 -6.05 -6.30
CA PHE A 43 19.74 -7.05 -6.93
C PHE A 43 19.64 -7.09 -8.46
N GLY A 44 18.84 -6.22 -9.06
CA GLY A 44 18.63 -6.13 -10.51
C GLY A 44 19.52 -5.12 -11.23
N GLY A 45 20.42 -4.43 -10.53
CA GLY A 45 21.34 -3.45 -11.12
C GLY A 45 20.77 -2.02 -11.24
N PHE A 46 19.71 -1.70 -10.50
CA PHE A 46 19.20 -0.33 -10.36
C PHE A 46 20.08 0.53 -9.43
N SER A 47 19.77 1.83 -9.34
CA SER A 47 20.46 2.79 -8.47
C SER A 47 20.48 2.38 -6.99
N GLU A 48 19.49 1.60 -6.56
CA GLU A 48 19.33 1.09 -5.20
C GLU A 48 20.17 -0.17 -4.94
N SER A 49 20.87 -0.71 -5.95
CA SER A 49 21.75 -1.86 -5.78
C SER A 49 22.94 -1.52 -4.87
N LYS A 50 23.56 -2.56 -4.30
CA LYS A 50 24.66 -2.36 -3.35
C LYS A 50 25.84 -1.63 -4.01
N PRO A 51 26.29 -0.48 -3.48
CA PRO A 51 27.45 0.22 -3.99
C PRO A 51 28.75 -0.52 -3.63
N GLU A 52 29.81 -0.29 -4.41
CA GLU A 52 31.14 -0.82 -4.11
C GLU A 52 31.84 0.04 -3.04
N GLY A 53 32.27 -0.57 -1.94
CA GLY A 53 33.10 0.08 -0.92
C GLY A 53 32.38 1.08 0.00
N GLU A 54 31.09 1.32 -0.20
CA GLU A 54 30.28 2.26 0.60
C GLU A 54 29.17 1.56 1.40
N ALA A 55 28.60 2.30 2.36
CA ALA A 55 27.44 1.85 3.11
C ALA A 55 26.22 1.73 2.18
N TRP A 56 25.50 0.62 2.27
CA TRP A 56 24.32 0.40 1.43
C TRP A 56 23.11 1.11 2.05
N VAL A 57 22.71 2.23 1.43
CA VAL A 57 21.60 3.06 1.88
C VAL A 57 20.61 3.28 0.74
N VAL A 58 19.34 2.94 0.97
CA VAL A 58 18.25 3.16 0.00
C VAL A 58 17.24 4.14 0.59
N LYS A 59 16.82 5.13 -0.20
CA LYS A 59 15.85 6.15 0.21
C LYS A 59 14.48 5.82 -0.39
N LEU A 60 13.44 5.87 0.42
CA LEU A 60 12.06 5.59 0.08
C LEU A 60 11.17 6.78 0.53
N PRO A 61 11.27 7.94 -0.16
CA PRO A 61 10.64 9.17 0.29
C PRO A 61 9.11 9.15 0.22
N GLU A 62 8.56 8.33 -0.68
CA GLU A 62 7.11 8.18 -0.90
C GLU A 62 6.44 7.27 0.13
N ASP A 63 7.22 6.50 0.89
CA ASP A 63 6.66 5.51 1.81
C ASP A 63 6.51 6.08 3.21
N ARG A 64 5.39 5.72 3.86
CA ARG A 64 5.12 6.13 5.24
C ARG A 64 5.87 5.24 6.24
N PRO A 65 6.60 5.80 7.22
CA PRO A 65 7.38 5.02 8.18
C PRO A 65 6.58 4.00 9.00
N ALA A 66 5.37 4.36 9.42
CA ALA A 66 4.53 3.54 10.30
C ALA A 66 4.10 2.20 9.67
N PRO A 67 3.42 2.14 8.51
CA PRO A 67 3.06 0.88 7.86
C PRO A 67 4.30 0.09 7.42
N PHE A 68 5.36 0.78 6.99
CA PHE A 68 6.61 0.13 6.57
C PHE A 68 7.30 -0.58 7.74
N SER A 69 7.32 0.03 8.93
CA SER A 69 7.83 -0.59 10.16
C SER A 69 7.08 -1.88 10.52
N ILE A 70 5.76 -1.92 10.34
CA ILE A 70 4.96 -3.13 10.55
C ILE A 70 5.40 -4.25 9.58
N LEU A 71 5.60 -3.94 8.31
CA LEU A 71 6.09 -4.93 7.34
C LEU A 71 7.48 -5.45 7.68
N LEU A 72 8.40 -4.57 8.06
CA LEU A 72 9.74 -5.00 8.46
C LEU A 72 9.70 -5.94 9.67
N LYS A 73 8.84 -5.70 10.66
CA LYS A 73 8.62 -6.64 11.77
C LYS A 73 8.16 -8.01 11.29
N ILE A 74 7.26 -8.07 10.30
CA ILE A 74 6.79 -9.35 9.72
C ILE A 74 7.93 -10.04 8.96
N ILE A 75 8.66 -9.31 8.11
CA ILE A 75 9.77 -9.83 7.29
C ILE A 75 10.90 -10.40 8.14
N HIS A 76 11.21 -9.73 9.25
CA HIS A 76 12.30 -10.12 10.16
C HIS A 76 11.86 -11.05 11.30
N GLY A 77 10.57 -11.43 11.36
CA GLY A 77 10.07 -12.38 12.36
C GLY A 77 9.87 -11.78 13.76
N CYS A 78 9.85 -10.44 13.89
CA CYS A 78 9.58 -9.71 15.12
C CYS A 78 8.06 -9.69 15.44
N PHE A 79 7.39 -10.84 15.38
CA PHE A 79 5.92 -10.94 15.43
C PHE A 79 5.32 -10.42 16.74
N CYS A 80 6.04 -10.53 17.86
CA CYS A 80 5.62 -10.01 19.16
C CYS A 80 5.44 -8.48 19.17
N GLU A 81 6.08 -7.78 18.23
CA GLU A 81 6.00 -6.31 18.11
C GLU A 81 5.00 -5.85 17.05
N VAL A 82 4.37 -6.78 16.32
CA VAL A 82 3.33 -6.45 15.35
C VAL A 82 2.03 -6.14 16.11
N PRO A 83 1.39 -4.98 15.85
CA PRO A 83 0.14 -4.63 16.50
C PRO A 83 -0.92 -5.73 16.34
N GLN A 84 -1.57 -6.10 17.44
CA GLN A 84 -2.66 -7.09 17.43
C GLN A 84 -3.97 -6.52 16.89
N SER A 85 -4.09 -5.19 16.86
CA SER A 85 -5.22 -4.48 16.29
C SER A 85 -4.74 -3.25 15.54
N LEU A 86 -5.24 -3.08 14.33
CA LEU A 86 -5.02 -1.97 13.43
C LEU A 86 -6.31 -1.14 13.31
N THR A 87 -6.17 0.18 13.23
CA THR A 87 -7.29 1.04 12.85
C THR A 87 -7.59 0.89 11.36
N LEU A 88 -8.73 1.43 10.90
CA LEU A 88 -9.07 1.38 9.48
C LEU A 88 -8.02 2.08 8.60
N GLU A 89 -7.50 3.22 9.07
CA GLU A 89 -6.44 3.94 8.38
C GLU A 89 -5.14 3.12 8.37
N ASP A 90 -4.77 2.46 9.46
CA ASP A 90 -3.58 1.61 9.49
C ASP A 90 -3.68 0.45 8.50
N ILE A 91 -4.84 -0.19 8.39
CA ILE A 91 -5.07 -1.29 7.43
C ILE A 91 -4.97 -0.77 6.01
N TYR A 92 -5.59 0.38 5.72
CA TYR A 92 -5.48 1.03 4.41
C TYR A 92 -4.02 1.31 4.05
N GLN A 93 -3.28 1.96 4.94
CA GLN A 93 -1.87 2.29 4.73
C GLN A 93 -0.98 1.05 4.58
N LEU A 94 -1.25 0.00 5.37
CA LEU A 94 -0.55 -1.26 5.25
C LEU A 94 -0.85 -1.96 3.92
N LEU A 95 -2.11 -1.93 3.46
CA LEU A 95 -2.50 -2.47 2.16
C LEU A 95 -1.78 -1.74 1.03
N VAL A 96 -1.69 -0.40 1.08
CA VAL A 96 -1.01 0.42 0.06
C VAL A 96 0.44 -0.02 -0.10
N VAL A 97 1.19 -0.12 1.01
CA VAL A 97 2.59 -0.54 0.96
C VAL A 97 2.73 -2.02 0.57
N THR A 98 1.82 -2.91 0.98
CA THR A 98 1.86 -4.31 0.54
C THR A 98 1.56 -4.48 -0.94
N ASN A 99 0.66 -3.67 -1.49
CA ASN A 99 0.33 -3.68 -2.91
C ASN A 99 1.52 -3.15 -3.73
N LYS A 100 2.08 -1.98 -3.34
CA LYS A 100 3.25 -1.35 -3.97
C LYS A 100 4.45 -2.29 -4.12
N TYR A 101 4.70 -3.11 -3.10
CA TYR A 101 5.86 -4.00 -3.06
C TYR A 101 5.54 -5.48 -3.29
N ASP A 102 4.31 -5.81 -3.70
CA ASP A 102 3.85 -7.18 -3.94
C ASP A 102 4.10 -8.13 -2.75
N MET A 103 3.56 -7.76 -1.59
CA MET A 103 3.70 -8.44 -0.30
C MET A 103 2.35 -8.73 0.39
N LEU A 104 1.23 -8.62 -0.33
CA LEU A 104 -0.11 -8.81 0.26
C LEU A 104 -0.26 -10.18 0.93
N SER A 105 0.26 -11.24 0.29
CA SER A 105 0.21 -12.60 0.80
C SER A 105 0.98 -12.78 2.12
N LEU A 106 2.10 -12.06 2.29
CA LEU A 106 2.93 -12.09 3.49
C LEU A 106 2.20 -11.57 4.73
N ALA A 107 1.43 -10.49 4.56
CA ALA A 107 0.68 -9.85 5.64
C ALA A 107 -0.75 -10.40 5.81
N SER A 108 -1.15 -11.39 5.00
CA SER A 108 -2.53 -11.91 4.94
C SER A 108 -3.09 -12.39 6.28
N THR A 109 -2.24 -12.93 7.17
CA THR A 109 -2.63 -13.31 8.54
C THR A 109 -3.12 -12.13 9.37
N TRP A 110 -2.46 -10.98 9.26
CA TRP A 110 -2.83 -9.75 9.99
C TRP A 110 -4.03 -9.04 9.36
N PHE A 111 -4.32 -9.33 8.09
CA PHE A 111 -5.52 -8.85 7.42
C PHE A 111 -6.76 -9.72 7.69
N ALA A 112 -6.60 -10.96 8.16
CA ALA A 112 -7.70 -11.89 8.36
C ALA A 112 -8.85 -11.35 9.25
N PRO A 113 -8.59 -10.66 10.38
CA PRO A 113 -9.65 -10.07 11.20
C PRO A 113 -10.49 -9.00 10.50
N TYR A 114 -9.98 -8.46 9.39
CA TYR A 114 -10.55 -7.32 8.68
C TYR A 114 -11.19 -7.70 7.35
N ARG A 115 -11.24 -8.98 6.99
CA ARG A 115 -11.84 -9.45 5.72
C ARG A 115 -13.36 -9.25 5.61
N ASN A 116 -14.03 -8.87 6.69
CA ASN A 116 -15.46 -8.58 6.71
C ASN A 116 -15.67 -7.11 7.10
N LEU A 117 -15.18 -6.21 6.25
CA LEU A 117 -15.35 -4.78 6.50
C LEU A 117 -16.83 -4.46 6.36
N LYS A 118 -17.47 -4.05 7.47
CA LYS A 118 -18.83 -3.52 7.37
C LYS A 118 -18.75 -2.25 6.53
N ALA A 119 -19.45 -2.26 5.40
CA ALA A 119 -19.67 -1.06 4.60
C ALA A 119 -20.15 0.06 5.54
N ARG A 120 -19.46 1.20 5.48
CA ARG A 120 -19.85 2.43 6.14
C ARG A 120 -19.94 3.47 5.05
N ASP A 121 -21.01 4.27 5.08
CA ASP A 121 -21.25 5.31 4.10
C ASP A 121 -20.04 6.27 4.02
N GLY A 122 -19.67 6.66 2.80
CA GLY A 122 -18.66 7.69 2.53
C GLY A 122 -17.22 7.30 2.84
N ASN A 123 -16.86 6.02 2.64
CA ASN A 123 -15.46 5.61 2.75
C ASN A 123 -15.01 4.82 1.52
N GLU A 124 -14.49 5.57 0.57
CA GLU A 124 -14.01 5.15 -0.73
C GLU A 124 -12.77 4.27 -0.59
N LYS A 125 -11.96 4.51 0.45
CA LYS A 125 -10.89 3.59 0.83
C LYS A 125 -11.42 2.21 1.17
N LEU A 126 -12.60 2.07 1.79
CA LEU A 126 -13.18 0.75 2.07
C LEU A 126 -13.48 -0.04 0.81
N LEU A 127 -13.90 0.61 -0.28
CA LEU A 127 -14.14 -0.06 -1.56
C LEU A 127 -12.85 -0.73 -2.04
N TRP A 128 -11.75 0.02 -2.07
CA TRP A 128 -10.45 -0.53 -2.47
C TRP A 128 -9.94 -1.59 -1.50
N MET A 129 -10.07 -1.37 -0.19
CA MET A 129 -9.68 -2.36 0.81
C MET A 129 -10.47 -3.66 0.67
N ALA A 130 -11.78 -3.58 0.41
CA ALA A 130 -12.62 -4.76 0.17
C ALA A 130 -12.17 -5.52 -1.08
N TRP A 131 -11.76 -4.82 -2.14
CA TRP A 131 -11.15 -5.43 -3.32
C TRP A 131 -9.86 -6.19 -2.97
N GLU A 132 -8.88 -5.52 -2.33
CA GLU A 132 -7.60 -6.12 -1.99
C GLU A 132 -7.74 -7.29 -0.99
N LEU A 133 -8.70 -7.20 -0.07
CA LEU A 133 -8.96 -8.24 0.94
C LEU A 133 -9.82 -9.40 0.41
N GLY A 134 -10.37 -9.29 -0.80
CA GLY A 134 -11.25 -10.29 -1.40
C GLY A 134 -12.66 -10.34 -0.80
N ASP A 135 -13.11 -9.27 -0.13
CA ASP A 135 -14.48 -9.14 0.37
C ASP A 135 -15.44 -8.74 -0.76
N GLN A 136 -15.84 -9.73 -1.55
CA GLN A 136 -16.72 -9.52 -2.71
C GLN A 136 -18.07 -8.90 -2.32
N GLY A 137 -18.60 -9.23 -1.14
CA GLY A 137 -19.89 -8.72 -0.68
C GLY A 137 -19.81 -7.23 -0.40
N ALA A 138 -18.82 -6.81 0.39
CA ALA A 138 -18.60 -5.41 0.71
C ALA A 138 -18.23 -4.61 -0.55
N PHE A 139 -17.35 -5.14 -1.41
CA PHE A 139 -16.98 -4.48 -2.67
C PHE A 139 -18.20 -4.21 -3.56
N ASN A 140 -19.03 -5.23 -3.79
CA ASN A 140 -20.22 -5.09 -4.66
C ASN A 140 -21.24 -4.09 -4.10
N GLY A 141 -21.44 -4.07 -2.78
CA GLY A 141 -22.31 -3.10 -2.13
C GLY A 141 -21.80 -1.68 -2.33
N MET A 142 -20.54 -1.44 -1.95
CA MET A 142 -19.94 -0.10 -2.04
C MET A 142 -19.78 0.38 -3.48
N ALA A 143 -19.47 -0.49 -4.44
CA ALA A 143 -19.39 -0.11 -5.85
C ALA A 143 -20.75 0.31 -6.41
N ARG A 144 -21.83 -0.34 -5.99
CA ARG A 144 -23.20 0.05 -6.37
C ARG A 144 -23.57 1.40 -5.77
N ASP A 145 -23.32 1.57 -4.48
CA ASP A 145 -23.61 2.83 -3.78
C ASP A 145 -22.81 3.98 -4.41
N LEU A 146 -21.55 3.73 -4.78
CA LEU A 146 -20.70 4.67 -5.48
C LEU A 146 -21.32 5.14 -6.80
N VAL A 147 -21.71 4.21 -7.67
CA VAL A 147 -22.30 4.53 -8.97
C VAL A 147 -23.61 5.33 -8.83
N VAL A 148 -24.36 5.11 -7.74
CA VAL A 148 -25.65 5.77 -7.52
C VAL A 148 -25.48 7.16 -6.88
N THR A 149 -24.46 7.35 -6.04
CA THR A 149 -24.35 8.54 -5.18
C THR A 149 -23.24 9.51 -5.56
N SER A 150 -22.23 9.08 -6.32
CA SER A 150 -21.12 9.96 -6.69
C SER A 150 -21.50 10.97 -7.75
N GLU A 151 -20.99 12.19 -7.56
CA GLU A 151 -21.06 13.26 -8.54
C GLU A 151 -19.78 13.30 -9.38
N VAL A 152 -19.87 13.91 -10.56
CA VAL A 152 -18.70 14.17 -11.41
C VAL A 152 -18.49 15.68 -11.47
N ASN A 153 -17.27 16.13 -11.21
CA ASN A 153 -16.94 17.56 -11.30
C ASN A 153 -16.83 18.03 -12.76
N LYS A 154 -16.57 19.33 -12.96
CA LYS A 154 -16.47 19.92 -14.31
C LYS A 154 -15.27 19.40 -15.10
N GLU A 155 -14.28 18.86 -14.39
CA GLU A 155 -13.05 18.28 -14.90
C GLU A 155 -13.21 16.78 -15.25
N GLY A 156 -14.42 16.21 -15.09
CA GLY A 156 -14.71 14.81 -15.40
C GLY A 156 -14.25 13.81 -14.34
N GLN A 157 -13.93 14.27 -13.13
CA GLN A 157 -13.45 13.44 -12.03
C GLN A 157 -14.61 12.99 -11.14
N LEU A 158 -14.63 11.70 -10.80
CA LEU A 158 -15.56 11.16 -9.82
C LEU A 158 -15.25 11.73 -8.43
N LEU A 159 -16.28 12.22 -7.76
CA LEU A 159 -16.19 12.82 -6.42
C LEU A 159 -16.73 11.88 -5.36
N ASP A 160 -16.08 11.94 -4.20
CA ASP A 160 -16.49 11.28 -2.97
C ASP A 160 -17.67 12.02 -2.31
N SER A 161 -18.24 11.43 -1.27
CA SER A 161 -19.35 12.05 -0.51
C SER A 161 -19.02 13.41 0.13
N ARG A 162 -17.73 13.77 0.19
CA ARG A 162 -17.19 15.05 0.69
C ARG A 162 -16.72 15.98 -0.44
N GLY A 163 -16.91 15.62 -1.70
CA GLY A 163 -16.46 16.38 -2.86
C GLY A 163 -14.97 16.25 -3.20
N ILE A 164 -14.27 15.26 -2.63
CA ILE A 164 -12.86 14.96 -2.91
C ILE A 164 -12.75 14.07 -4.15
N PRO A 165 -11.93 14.41 -5.15
CA PRO A 165 -11.74 13.57 -6.33
C PRO A 165 -11.09 12.23 -5.99
N PHE A 166 -11.59 11.13 -6.57
CA PHE A 166 -11.12 9.77 -6.29
C PHE A 166 -9.64 9.53 -6.63
N ASN A 167 -9.14 10.20 -7.66
CA ASN A 167 -7.73 10.09 -8.08
C ASN A 167 -6.75 10.71 -7.07
N THR A 168 -7.24 11.39 -6.03
CA THR A 168 -6.38 11.89 -4.94
C THR A 168 -6.02 10.81 -3.92
N TYR A 169 -6.71 9.67 -3.92
CA TYR A 169 -6.35 8.53 -3.07
C TYR A 169 -5.32 7.64 -3.77
N GLU A 170 -4.15 7.46 -3.15
CA GLU A 170 -3.05 6.60 -3.62
C GLU A 170 -3.53 5.20 -4.08
N CYS A 171 -4.54 4.65 -3.41
CA CYS A 171 -5.09 3.34 -3.74
C CYS A 171 -5.73 3.23 -5.12
N PHE A 172 -6.30 4.32 -5.63
CA PHE A 172 -7.00 4.32 -6.91
C PHE A 172 -6.08 4.66 -8.09
N ASP A 173 -4.95 5.30 -7.81
CA ASP A 173 -3.87 5.53 -8.79
C ASP A 173 -3.12 4.20 -9.09
N ALA A 174 -2.83 3.41 -8.06
CA ALA A 174 -1.98 2.21 -8.18
C ALA A 174 -2.55 1.05 -9.03
N ASN A 175 -3.88 0.90 -9.10
CA ASN A 175 -4.51 -0.29 -9.70
C ASN A 175 -5.16 -0.04 -11.07
N GLY A 176 -5.11 1.19 -11.62
CA GLY A 176 -5.84 1.57 -12.84
C GLY A 176 -7.35 1.31 -12.74
N LEU A 177 -7.87 1.22 -11.50
CA LEU A 177 -9.26 0.86 -11.22
C LEU A 177 -10.18 1.93 -11.81
N LEU A 178 -9.82 3.21 -11.63
CA LEU A 178 -10.55 4.35 -12.19
C LEU A 178 -10.50 4.36 -13.71
N ASP A 179 -9.36 4.04 -14.33
CA ASP A 179 -9.25 3.96 -15.79
C ASP A 179 -10.19 2.91 -16.39
N ARG A 180 -10.43 1.81 -15.68
CA ARG A 180 -11.40 0.78 -16.10
C ARG A 180 -12.85 1.22 -15.97
N PHE A 181 -13.16 2.10 -15.01
CA PHE A 181 -14.49 2.68 -14.88
C PHE A 181 -14.74 3.77 -15.93
N LEU A 182 -13.73 4.59 -16.22
CA LEU A 182 -13.84 5.74 -17.13
C LEU A 182 -13.78 5.36 -18.62
N ASN A 183 -13.08 4.29 -18.99
CA ASN A 183 -12.93 3.88 -20.40
C ASN A 183 -14.07 2.98 -20.93
N ARG A 184 -15.22 2.89 -20.23
CA ARG A 184 -16.33 2.01 -20.64
C ARG A 184 -17.17 2.53 -21.81
N GLU A 185 -16.92 3.72 -22.35
CA GLU A 185 -17.71 4.28 -23.46
C GLU A 185 -17.28 3.89 -24.89
N VAL A 186 -16.40 2.88 -25.11
CA VAL A 186 -15.98 2.53 -26.50
C VAL A 186 -16.22 1.07 -26.91
N THR A 187 -16.90 0.25 -26.11
CA THR A 187 -17.17 -1.16 -26.51
C THR A 187 -18.62 -1.60 -26.33
N GLU A 188 -19.55 -0.82 -26.86
CA GLU A 188 -20.86 -1.32 -27.29
C GLU A 188 -21.12 -0.90 -28.74
N GLN A 189 -20.43 -1.56 -29.68
CA GLN A 189 -20.87 -1.72 -31.08
C GLN A 189 -19.93 -2.69 -31.80
N LEU A 190 -20.24 -4.00 -31.73
CA LEU A 190 -19.98 -5.00 -32.77
C LEU A 190 -21.08 -6.07 -32.72
#